data_AF-A0A484YX91-F1
#
_entry.id   AF-A0A484YX91-F1
#
_cell.length_a   1.000
_cell.length_b   1.000
_cell.length_c   1.000
_cell.angle_alpha   90.00
_cell.angle_beta   90.00
_cell.angle_gamma   90.00
#
_symmetry.space_group_name_H-M   'P 1'
#
loop_
_entity.id
_entity.type
_entity.pdbx_description
1 polymer ?
#
loop_
_entity_poly.entity_id
_entity_poly.type
_entity_poly.pdbx_seq_one_letter_code
_entity_poly.pdbx_strand_id
1 'polypeptide(L)' 'MSRRLRRTKIVTTLGPATDRDNNLEKIIAAGANVVRMNFSHGTPEDHKLRADKVPRNRG' A
#
# COMPACT_ATOMS: atom_id res chain seq x y z
N MET A 1 -13.27 13.70 23.17
CA MET A 1 -12.63 14.23 21.95
C MET A 1 -13.20 13.48 20.74
N SER A 2 -13.94 14.16 19.86
CA SER A 2 -14.46 13.53 18.64
C SER A 2 -13.29 13.22 17.71
N ARG A 3 -12.92 11.94 17.60
CA ARG A 3 -11.92 11.47 16.64
C ARG A 3 -12.52 11.68 15.25
N ARG A 4 -12.25 12.83 14.61
CA ARG A 4 -12.64 13.10 13.22
C ARG A 4 -12.04 12.01 12.35
N LEU A 5 -12.82 10.98 12.03
CA LEU A 5 -12.46 9.98 11.04
C LEU A 5 -12.30 10.72 9.71
N ARG A 6 -11.10 10.64 9.12
CA ARG A 6 -10.87 11.17 7.78
C ARG A 6 -11.81 10.44 6.81
N ARG A 7 -12.74 11.19 6.21
CA ARG A 7 -13.62 10.69 5.14
C ARG A 7 -12.84 10.43 3.85
N THR A 8 -11.78 11.20 3.61
CA THR A 8 -10.91 11.05 2.44
C THR A 8 -10.02 9.82 2.59
N LYS A 9 -10.21 8.85 1.70
CA LYS A 9 -9.34 7.68 1.58
C LYS A 9 -8.07 8.07 0.83
N ILE A 10 -6.92 7.66 1.35
CA ILE A 10 -5.63 7.89 0.68
C ILE A 10 -5.32 6.64 -0.16
N VAL A 11 -5.16 6.85 -1.46
CA VAL A 11 -4.77 5.81 -2.43
C VAL A 11 -3.32 6.05 -2.83
N THR A 12 -2.46 5.03 -2.67
CA THR A 12 -1.07 5.07 -3.12
C THR A 12 -0.85 4.07 -4.23
N THR A 13 -0.06 4.43 -5.25
CA THR A 13 0.36 3.49 -6.29
C THR A 13 1.62 2.76 -5.84
N LEU A 14 1.56 1.42 -5.85
CA LEU A 14 2.72 0.57 -5.64
C LEU A 14 3.42 0.33 -6.98
N GLY A 15 4.70 0.68 -6.99
CA GLY A 15 5.65 0.39 -8.06
C GLY A 15 7.04 0.09 -7.49
N PRO A 16 8.06 -0.05 -8.34
CA PRO A 16 9.43 -0.35 -7.90
C PRO A 16 10.02 0.69 -6.93
N ALA A 17 9.56 1.94 -6.98
CA ALA A 17 9.97 2.99 -6.04
C ALA A 17 9.42 2.79 -4.61
N THR A 18 8.27 2.15 -4.46
CA THR A 18 7.67 1.84 -3.14
C THR A 18 8.12 0.50 -2.56
N ASP A 19 8.73 -0.35 -3.39
CA ASP A 19 9.29 -1.65 -2.96
C ASP A 19 10.64 -1.48 -2.24
N ARG A 20 11.38 -0.41 -2.55
CA ARG A 20 12.66 -0.10 -1.90
C ARG A 20 12.46 0.48 -0.50
N ASP A 21 13.36 0.09 0.41
CA ASP A 21 13.59 0.73 1.73
C ASP A 21 12.39 0.79 2.69
N ASN A 22 11.56 -0.25 2.72
CA ASN A 22 10.42 -0.34 3.64
C ASN A 22 9.40 0.81 3.48
N ASN A 23 9.38 1.46 2.32
CA ASN A 23 8.47 2.57 2.04
C ASN A 23 7.00 2.15 2.11
N LEU A 24 6.69 0.89 1.74
CA LEU A 24 5.35 0.33 1.90
C LEU A 24 4.85 0.43 3.35
N GLU A 25 5.64 0.01 4.33
CA GLU A 25 5.28 0.10 5.74
C GLU A 25 5.10 1.55 6.20
N LYS A 26 6.00 2.45 5.77
CA LYS A 26 5.90 3.88 6.09
C LYS A 26 4.61 4.50 5.54
N ILE A 27 4.20 4.13 4.33
CA ILE A 27 2.99 4.65 3.69
C ILE A 27 1.72 4.10 4.35
N ILE A 28 1.73 2.83 4.76
CA ILE A 28 0.64 2.22 5.52
C ILE A 28 0.54 2.88 6.90
N ALA A 29 1.65 3.06 7.60
CA ALA A 29 1.72 3.76 8.89
C ALA A 29 1.29 5.22 8.79
N ALA A 30 1.58 5.89 7.67
CA ALA A 30 1.11 7.25 7.37
C ALA A 30 -0.41 7.34 7.12
N GLY A 31 -1.10 6.20 6.99
CA GLY A 31 -2.56 6.14 6.87
C GLY A 31 -3.08 5.89 5.45
N ALA A 32 -2.27 5.30 4.57
CA ALA A 32 -2.78 4.81 3.29
C ALA A 32 -3.87 3.75 3.50
N ASN A 33 -4.99 3.91 2.80
CA ASN A 33 -6.13 3.01 2.91
C ASN A 33 -6.19 1.99 1.78
N VAL A 34 -5.72 2.38 0.59
CA VAL A 34 -5.76 1.55 -0.60
C VAL A 34 -4.41 1.64 -1.30
N VAL A 35 -3.90 0.48 -1.68
CA VAL A 35 -2.70 0.37 -2.51
C VAL A 35 -3.10 -0.10 -3.91
N ARG A 36 -2.72 0.67 -4.93
CA ARG A 36 -2.93 0.35 -6.34
C ARG A 36 -1.67 -0.30 -6.88
N MET A 37 -1.71 -1.58 -7.18
CA MET A 37 -0.62 -2.24 -7.92
C MET A 37 -0.78 -1.97 -9.41
N ASN A 38 0.28 -1.48 -10.06
CA ASN A 38 0.30 -1.32 -11.51
C ASN A 38 0.78 -2.63 -12.16
N PHE A 39 -0.10 -3.32 -12.89
CA PHE A 39 0.20 -4.57 -13.59
C PHE A 39 0.77 -4.39 -15.00
N SER A 40 0.93 -3.16 -15.48
CA SER A 40 1.49 -2.90 -16.81
C SER A 40 3.00 -3.18 -16.89
N HIS A 41 3.71 -3.19 -15.76
CA HIS A 41 5.14 -3.47 -15.67
C HIS A 41 5.42 -4.39 -14.48
N GLY A 42 5.89 -5.61 -14.75
CA GLY A 42 6.21 -6.62 -13.74
C GLY A 42 5.84 -8.02 -14.18
N THR A 43 6.46 -9.03 -13.58
CA THR A 43 6.02 -10.43 -13.74
C THR A 43 4.92 -10.75 -12.73
N PRO A 44 4.00 -11.69 -13.04
CA PRO A 44 2.94 -12.11 -12.13
C PRO A 44 3.45 -12.55 -10.74
N GLU A 45 4.66 -13.12 -10.71
CA GLU A 45 5.33 -13.60 -9.50
C GLU A 45 5.74 -12.45 -8.58
N ASP A 46 6.27 -11.37 -9.15
CA ASP A 46 6.67 -10.16 -8.45
C ASP A 46 5.43 -9.44 -7.88
N HIS A 47 4.31 -9.45 -8.60
CA HIS A 47 3.03 -8.96 -8.07
C HIS A 47 2.51 -9.80 -6.89
N LYS A 48 2.63 -11.13 -6.94
CA LYS A 48 2.26 -12.01 -5.82
C LYS A 48 3.10 -11.73 -4.58
N LEU A 49 4.41 -11.61 -4.73
CA LEU A 49 5.32 -11.30 -3.62
C LEU A 49 4.98 -9.95 -2.99
N ARG A 50 4.66 -8.94 -3.79
CA ARG A 50 4.21 -7.63 -3.29
C ARG A 50 2.88 -7.72 -2.55
N ALA A 51 1.91 -8.46 -3.09
CA ALA A 51 0.61 -8.63 -2.44
C ALA A 51 0.74 -9.34 -1.08
N ASP A 52 1.67 -10.29 -0.96
CA ASP A 52 1.94 -11.02 0.29
C ASP A 52 2.62 -10.12 1.35
N LYS A 53 3.52 -9.22 0.91
CA LYS A 53 4.17 -8.22 1.77
C LYS A 53 3.22 -7.13 2.29
N VAL A 54 2.06 -6.90 1.67
CA VAL A 54 1.09 -5.92 2.19
C VAL A 54 0.35 -6.54 3.38
N PRO A 55 0.58 -6.06 4.62
CA PRO A 55 -0.14 -6.59 5.77
C PRO A 55 -1.63 -6.36 5.56
N ARG A 56 -2.41 -7.46 5.59
CA ARG A 56 -3.87 -7.37 5.58
C ARG A 56 -4.29 -6.66 6.86
N ASN A 57 -4.66 -5.40 6.72
CA ASN A 57 -5.23 -4.61 7.81
C ASN A 57 -6.58 -5.24 8.19
N ARG A 58 -6.55 -6.23 9.08
CA ARG A 58 -7.73 -6.81 9.72
C ARG A 58 -8.16 -5.84 10.83
N GLY A 59 -8.79 -4.75 10.43
CA GLY A 59 -9.36 -3.74 11.31
C GLY A 59 -10.81 -3.49 10.96
#